data_AF-A0A7K3KMZ1-F1
#
_entry.id   AF-A0A7K3KMZ1-F1
#
_cell.length_a   1.000
_cell.length_b   1.000
_cell.length_c   1.000
_cell.angle_alpha   90.00
_cell.angle_beta   90.00
_cell.angle_gamma   90.00
#
_symmetry.space_group_name_H-M   'P 1'
#
loop_
_entity.id
_entity.type
_entity.pdbx_description
1 polymer ?
#
loop_
_entity_poly.entity_id
_entity_poly.type
_entity_poly.pdbx_seq_one_letter_code
_entity_poly.pdbx_strand_id
1 'polypeptide(L)'
;MRLENDMHASSGRRWRAAVLAASEPQEGVVVLAHAKADSYGHPNRNTTTASYELAHGAWDCQKGDRTPGSIGIDWEAVRSVEGATYPVRGLLSELGLVFDGRTKAWVRPGA
;
A
#
# COMPACT_ATOMS: atom_id res chain seq x y z
N MET A 1 9.55 -1.18 9.66
CA MET A 1 8.66 -2.16 10.34
C MET A 1 8.47 -3.37 9.44
N ARG A 2 8.21 -4.54 10.02
CA ARG A 2 7.94 -5.76 9.27
C ARG A 2 6.43 -5.94 9.09
N LEU A 3 6.00 -6.10 7.85
CA LEU A 3 4.63 -6.49 7.48
C LEU A 3 4.67 -7.89 6.87
N GLU A 4 3.79 -8.77 7.32
CA GLU A 4 3.63 -10.10 6.74
C GLU A 4 2.35 -10.15 5.92
N ASN A 5 2.35 -10.79 4.77
CA ASN A 5 1.19 -11.01 3.90
C ASN A 5 1.13 -12.49 3.55
N ASP A 6 -0.05 -13.06 3.40
CA ASP A 6 -0.19 -14.47 3.04
C ASP A 6 -1.03 -14.66 1.77
N MET A 7 -0.77 -15.79 1.13
CA MET A 7 -1.46 -16.26 -0.05
C MET A 7 -1.82 -17.72 0.21
N HIS A 8 -3.12 -18.03 0.09
CA HIS A 8 -3.61 -19.40 0.22
C HIS A 8 -3.95 -20.00 -1.15
N ALA A 9 -3.71 -21.29 -1.35
CA ALA A 9 -3.97 -21.95 -2.62
C ALA A 9 -5.45 -21.84 -3.05
N SER A 10 -6.38 -21.87 -2.09
CA SER A 10 -7.82 -21.70 -2.35
C SER A 10 -8.22 -20.27 -2.76
N SER A 11 -7.35 -19.26 -2.58
CA SER A 11 -7.63 -17.88 -3.03
C SER A 11 -7.35 -17.67 -4.53
N GLY A 12 -7.08 -18.75 -5.27
CA GLY A 12 -6.58 -18.66 -6.65
C GLY A 12 -5.17 -18.10 -6.71
N ARG A 13 -4.36 -18.34 -5.67
CA ARG A 13 -3.00 -17.82 -5.51
C ARG A 13 -2.95 -16.29 -5.57
N ARG A 14 -3.86 -15.64 -4.86
CA ARG A 14 -3.86 -14.18 -4.67
C ARG A 14 -3.42 -13.83 -3.26
N TRP A 15 -2.54 -12.85 -3.16
CA TRP A 15 -2.15 -12.23 -1.89
C TRP A 15 -3.34 -11.56 -1.21
N ARG A 16 -3.41 -11.61 0.13
CA ARG A 16 -4.50 -10.96 0.89
C ARG A 16 -4.49 -9.45 0.75
N ALA A 17 -3.30 -8.85 0.78
CA ALA A 17 -3.11 -7.42 0.63
C ALA A 17 -2.27 -7.09 -0.60
N ALA A 18 -2.58 -5.97 -1.24
CA ALA A 18 -1.67 -5.28 -2.12
C ALA A 18 -0.79 -4.36 -1.27
N VAL A 19 0.50 -4.66 -1.20
CA VAL A 19 1.46 -3.90 -0.38
C VAL A 19 2.23 -2.94 -1.28
N LEU A 20 2.28 -1.69 -0.89
CA LEU A 20 2.98 -0.61 -1.59
C LEU A 20 4.06 -0.03 -0.68
N ALA A 21 5.27 0.08 -1.22
CA ALA A 21 6.33 0.88 -0.63
C ALA A 21 6.13 2.34 -1.04
N ALA A 22 6.32 3.25 -0.10
CA ALA A 22 6.29 4.68 -0.37
C ALA A 22 7.71 5.23 -0.43
N SER A 23 7.93 6.20 -1.32
CA SER A 23 9.12 7.05 -1.25
C SER A 23 9.14 7.83 0.07
N GLU A 24 10.32 8.30 0.46
CA GLU A 24 10.40 9.35 1.46
C GLU A 24 9.60 10.57 0.96
N PRO A 25 8.75 11.20 1.79
CA PRO A 25 8.01 12.38 1.38
C PRO A 25 8.98 13.53 1.09
N GLN A 26 9.05 13.94 -0.18
CA GLN A 26 9.83 15.12 -0.58
C GLN A 26 8.86 16.25 -0.90
N GLU A 27 8.96 17.34 -0.13
CA GLU A 27 8.08 18.50 -0.27
C GLU A 27 6.56 18.14 -0.25
N GLY A 28 6.19 17.12 0.53
CA GLY A 28 4.80 16.65 0.62
C GLY A 28 4.33 15.82 -0.58
N VAL A 29 5.23 15.37 -1.45
CA VAL A 29 4.93 14.42 -2.53
C VAL A 29 5.34 13.01 -2.11
N VAL A 30 4.43 12.05 -2.28
CA VAL A 30 4.67 10.63 -2.01
C VAL A 30 4.47 9.83 -3.29
N VAL A 31 5.45 9.01 -3.66
CA VAL A 31 5.34 8.07 -4.78
C VAL A 31 5.17 6.66 -4.23
N LEU A 32 4.08 5.99 -4.62
CA LEU A 32 3.82 4.61 -4.26
C LEU A 32 4.26 3.66 -5.38
N ALA A 33 4.92 2.57 -4.99
CA ALA A 33 5.28 1.48 -5.89
C ALA A 33 4.93 0.14 -5.24
N HIS A 34 4.70 -0.90 -6.04
CA HIS A 34 4.50 -2.24 -5.49
C HIS A 34 5.72 -2.68 -4.68
N ALA A 35 5.48 -3.03 -3.42
CA ALA A 35 6.55 -3.48 -2.54
C ALA A 35 7.07 -4.85 -3.02
N LYS A 36 8.40 -5.00 -2.99
CA LYS A 36 9.05 -6.29 -3.16
C LYS A 36 9.10 -6.97 -1.79
N ALA A 37 8.78 -8.26 -1.74
CA ALA A 37 8.96 -9.03 -0.52
C ALA A 37 10.45 -9.33 -0.32
N ASP A 38 10.90 -9.25 0.93
CA ASP A 38 12.29 -9.55 1.32
C ASP A 38 12.50 -11.05 1.49
N SER A 39 11.46 -11.76 1.92
CA SER A 39 11.49 -13.21 2.07
C SER A 39 10.11 -13.85 1.91
N TYR A 40 10.13 -15.15 1.60
CA TYR A 40 8.95 -15.99 1.50
C TYR A 40 9.06 -17.20 2.44
N GLY A 41 7.94 -17.58 3.05
CA GLY A 41 7.81 -18.75 3.89
C GLY A 41 6.70 -19.68 3.41
N HIS A 42 6.81 -20.97 3.72
CA HIS A 42 5.81 -21.99 3.38
C HIS A 42 5.41 -22.76 4.64
N PRO A 43 4.58 -22.16 5.52
CA PRO A 43 4.21 -22.80 6.79
C PRO A 43 3.44 -24.12 6.59
N ASN A 44 2.79 -24.30 5.44
CA ASN A 44 2.17 -25.55 5.04
C ASN A 44 2.06 -25.62 3.50
N ARG A 45 1.64 -26.76 2.95
CA ARG A 45 1.54 -27.00 1.49
C ARG A 45 0.64 -26.03 0.73
N ASN A 46 -0.31 -25.40 1.42
CA ASN A 46 -1.35 -24.56 0.81
C ASN A 46 -1.12 -23.06 1.03
N THR A 47 -0.13 -22.68 1.85
CA THR A 47 0.05 -21.29 2.29
C THR A 47 1.47 -20.83 1.96
N THR A 48 1.56 -19.66 1.36
CA THR A 48 2.82 -18.92 1.22
C THR A 48 2.70 -17.62 1.98
N THR A 49 3.67 -17.31 2.82
CA THR A 49 3.80 -16.02 3.49
C THR A 49 4.89 -15.21 2.81
N ALA A 50 4.71 -13.89 2.70
CA ALA A 50 5.68 -12.93 2.24
C ALA A 50 5.93 -11.94 3.38
N SER A 51 7.20 -11.63 3.66
CA SER A 51 7.59 -10.59 4.62
C SER A 51 8.14 -9.38 3.88
N TYR A 52 7.78 -8.19 4.36
CA TYR A 52 8.16 -6.91 3.81
C TYR A 52 8.75 -6.03 4.92
N GLU A 53 9.94 -5.49 4.70
CA GLU A 53 10.57 -4.50 5.55
C GLU A 53 10.39 -3.13 4.90
N LEU A 54 9.48 -2.34 5.46
CA LEU A 54 9.13 -1.03 4.92
C LEU A 54 9.52 0.05 5.92
N ALA A 55 10.21 1.08 5.43
CA ALA A 55 10.36 2.36 6.13
C ALA A 55 9.05 3.16 6.03
N HIS A 56 8.52 3.28 4.80
CA HIS A 56 7.27 3.94 4.49
C HIS A 56 6.44 3.04 3.56
N GLY A 57 5.12 2.99 3.76
CA GLY A 57 4.26 2.20 2.89
C GLY A 57 2.78 2.30 3.19
N ALA A 58 1.99 1.78 2.27
CA ALA A 58 0.54 1.68 2.37
C ALA A 58 0.07 0.33 1.83
N TRP A 59 -1.04 -0.18 2.34
CA TRP A 59 -1.61 -1.44 1.87
C TRP A 59 -3.13 -1.40 1.91
N ASP A 60 -3.72 -2.14 0.98
CA ASP A 60 -5.16 -2.39 0.94
C ASP A 60 -5.42 -3.88 0.88
N CYS A 61 -6.44 -4.31 1.63
CA CYS A 61 -6.77 -5.72 1.77
C CYS A 61 -7.87 -6.07 0.77
N GLN A 62 -7.47 -6.64 -0.36
CA GLN A 62 -8.39 -6.91 -1.47
C GLN A 62 -9.44 -7.97 -1.12
N LYS A 63 -9.14 -8.88 -0.18
CA LYS A 63 -10.08 -9.81 0.47
C LYS A 63 -9.51 -10.30 1.81
N GLY A 64 -10.09 -9.85 2.93
CA GLY A 64 -9.72 -10.40 4.24
C GLY A 64 -10.09 -9.54 5.43
N ASP A 65 -9.82 -10.11 6.60
CA ASP A 65 -9.92 -9.62 7.98
C ASP A 65 -8.90 -8.53 8.36
N ARG A 66 -8.14 -8.03 7.39
CA ARG A 66 -7.12 -7.02 7.63
C ARG A 66 -7.63 -5.65 7.21
N THR A 67 -7.45 -4.68 8.08
CA THR A 67 -7.79 -3.28 7.80
C THR A 67 -6.75 -2.69 6.86
N PRO A 68 -7.17 -1.92 5.83
CA PRO A 68 -6.26 -1.07 5.06
C PRO A 68 -5.46 -0.17 6.01
N GLY A 69 -4.25 0.19 5.61
CA GLY A 69 -3.39 0.94 6.50
C GLY A 69 -2.13 1.47 5.84
N SER A 70 -1.34 2.15 6.65
CA SER A 70 -0.09 2.73 6.24
C SER A 70 0.90 2.77 7.39
N ILE A 71 2.15 2.99 7.05
CA ILE A 71 3.21 3.16 8.02
C ILE A 71 4.21 4.20 7.55
N GLY A 72 4.73 5.00 8.49
CA GLY A 72 5.84 5.91 8.28
C GLY A 72 5.51 7.12 7.42
N ILE A 73 4.27 7.24 6.93
CA ILE A 73 3.84 8.37 6.10
C ILE A 73 3.11 9.36 7.00
N ASP A 74 3.63 10.58 7.10
CA ASP A 74 2.91 11.71 7.68
C ASP A 74 1.91 12.25 6.66
N TRP A 75 0.69 11.69 6.68
CA TRP A 75 -0.34 12.05 5.72
C TRP A 75 -0.84 13.49 5.82
N GLU A 76 -0.65 14.16 6.98
CA GLU A 76 -1.04 15.57 7.13
C GLU A 76 -0.13 16.48 6.29
N ALA A 77 1.15 16.14 6.19
CA ALA A 77 2.13 16.84 5.36
C ALA A 77 2.04 16.48 3.86
N VAL A 78 1.28 15.45 3.48
CA VAL A 78 1.14 15.01 2.09
C VAL A 78 0.19 15.93 1.32
N ARG A 79 0.72 16.51 0.24
CA ARG A 79 0.02 17.32 -0.76
C ARG A 79 -0.40 16.51 -1.97
N SER A 80 0.44 15.58 -2.42
CA SER A 80 0.13 14.69 -3.55
C SER A 80 0.68 13.28 -3.40
N VAL A 81 -0.03 12.32 -4.01
CA VAL A 81 0.35 10.91 -4.07
C VAL A 81 0.28 10.41 -5.50
N GLU A 82 1.34 9.77 -5.95
CA GLU A 82 1.52 9.32 -7.34
C GLU A 82 1.92 7.84 -7.41
N GLY A 83 1.96 7.30 -8.63
CA GLY A 83 2.43 5.94 -8.90
C GLY A 83 1.34 4.88 -8.80
N ALA A 84 1.65 3.75 -8.16
CA ALA A 84 0.79 2.58 -8.04
C ALA A 84 -0.33 2.77 -7.01
N THR A 85 -1.17 3.81 -7.15
CA THR A 85 -2.14 4.24 -6.14
C THR A 85 -3.46 3.48 -6.16
N TYR A 86 -3.78 2.79 -7.26
CA TYR A 86 -5.08 2.13 -7.43
C TYR A 86 -5.45 1.16 -6.30
N PRO A 87 -4.52 0.32 -5.79
CA PRO A 87 -4.84 -0.58 -4.69
C PRO A 87 -5.30 0.16 -3.44
N VAL A 88 -4.71 1.31 -3.11
CA VAL A 88 -4.99 2.04 -1.86
C VAL A 88 -5.93 3.23 -2.06
N ARG A 89 -6.67 3.29 -3.17
CA ARG A 89 -7.57 4.41 -3.49
C ARG A 89 -8.61 4.71 -2.40
N GLY A 90 -9.09 3.68 -1.70
CA GLY A 90 -10.03 3.84 -0.60
C GLY A 90 -9.39 4.61 0.56
N LEU A 91 -8.22 4.17 1.00
CA LEU A 91 -7.40 4.84 2.01
C LEU A 91 -7.10 6.30 1.63
N LEU A 92 -6.67 6.55 0.38
CA LEU A 92 -6.36 7.90 -0.08
C LEU A 92 -7.60 8.82 -0.06
N SER A 93 -8.76 8.28 -0.43
CA SER A 93 -10.03 9.01 -0.35
C SER A 93 -10.46 9.30 1.10
N GLU A 94 -10.26 8.36 2.01
CA GLU A 94 -10.54 8.53 3.45
C GLU A 94 -9.63 9.61 4.08
N LEU A 95 -8.40 9.73 3.59
CA LEU A 95 -7.45 10.77 3.98
C LEU A 95 -7.76 12.15 3.37
N GLY A 96 -8.81 12.26 2.55
CA GLY A 96 -9.27 13.51 1.94
C GLY A 96 -8.52 13.91 0.67
N LEU A 97 -7.71 13.01 0.09
CA LEU A 97 -7.11 13.25 -1.22
C LEU A 97 -8.14 12.97 -2.32
N VAL A 98 -8.06 13.75 -3.41
CA VAL A 98 -8.94 13.62 -4.57
C VAL A 98 -8.10 13.27 -5.80
N PHE A 99 -8.56 12.32 -6.60
CA PHE A 99 -7.86 11.93 -7.82
C PHE A 99 -8.01 13.01 -8.91
N ASP A 100 -6.90 13.62 -9.30
CA ASP A 100 -6.79 14.48 -10.48
C ASP A 100 -6.46 13.62 -11.71
N GLY A 101 -7.48 13.42 -12.55
CA GLY A 101 -7.36 12.66 -13.78
C GLY A 101 -6.42 13.25 -14.83
N ARG A 102 -6.07 14.54 -14.74
CA ARG A 102 -5.15 15.23 -15.66
C ARG A 102 -3.70 14.92 -15.32
N THR A 103 -3.33 15.04 -14.04
CA THR A 103 -1.98 14.76 -13.55
C THR A 103 -1.76 13.28 -13.21
N LYS A 104 -2.84 12.49 -13.15
CA LYS A 104 -2.82 11.08 -12.71
C LYS A 104 -2.33 10.92 -11.27
N ALA A 105 -2.57 11.94 -10.45
CA ALA A 105 -2.15 12.00 -9.05
C ALA A 105 -3.37 12.15 -8.13
N TRP A 106 -3.22 11.73 -6.89
CA TRP A 106 -4.13 12.10 -5.80
C TRP A 106 -3.63 13.38 -5.17
N VAL A 107 -4.47 14.40 -5.04
CA VAL A 107 -4.07 15.73 -4.56
C VAL A 107 -4.96 16.16 -3.40
N ARG A 108 -4.38 16.89 -2.44
CA ARG A 108 -5.14 17.48 -1.33
C ARG A 108 -5.83 18.75 -1.83
N PRO A 109 -7.18 18.85 -1.75
CA PRO A 109 -7.89 20.06 -2.17
C PRO A 109 -7.49 21.26 -1.31
N GLY A 110 -7.01 22.34 -1.94
CA GLY A 110 -6.68 23.59 -1.24
C GLY A 110 -5.27 23.69 -0.64
N ALA A 111 -4.35 22.78 -1.02
CA ALA A 111 -2.92 22.87 -0.70
C ALA A 111 -2.14 23.78 -1.67
#